data_AF-A0A941YJ93-F1
#
_entry.id   AF-A0A941YJ93-F1
#
_cell.length_a   1.000
_cell.length_b   1.000
_cell.length_c   1.000
_cell.angle_alpha   90.00
_cell.angle_beta   90.00
_cell.angle_gamma   90.00
#
_symmetry.space_group_name_H-M   'P 1'
#
loop_
_entity.id
_entity.type
_entity.pdbx_description
1 polymer ?
#
loop_
_entity_poly.entity_id
_entity_poly.type
_entity_poly.pdbx_seq_one_letter_code
_entity_poly.pdbx_strand_id
1 'polypeptide(L)'
;MEIPLTGAAKKTHELFAFAGDRQKNLEHHARDVIDMVADAIRSEFGDKSFDIAFHLSDWNSDAAFIVALHLWPEQFTPEEILDGVYRFVLHAPNHTAAAAALAGFSVTDAFKLGFTIPPKDD
;
A
#
# COMPACT_ATOMS: atom_id res chain seq x y z
N MET A 1 0.93 -17.16 -5.30
CA MET A 1 -0.51 -17.45 -5.42
C MET A 1 -1.14 -16.17 -5.91
N GLU A 2 -1.56 -16.11 -7.17
CA GLU A 2 -2.27 -14.93 -7.70
C GLU A 2 -3.65 -14.89 -7.04
N ILE A 3 -3.89 -13.86 -6.23
CA ILE A 3 -5.23 -13.57 -5.73
C ILE A 3 -5.95 -12.87 -6.90
N PRO A 4 -7.09 -13.40 -7.39
CA PRO A 4 -7.83 -12.74 -8.47
C PRO A 4 -8.12 -11.29 -8.09
N LEU A 5 -7.88 -10.36 -9.02
CA LEU A 5 -8.26 -8.97 -8.82
C LEU A 5 -9.76 -8.91 -8.50
N THR A 6 -10.09 -8.29 -7.38
CA THR A 6 -11.47 -8.00 -7.02
C THR A 6 -12.09 -7.03 -8.02
N GLY A 7 -13.42 -6.92 -8.05
CA GLY A 7 -14.12 -5.98 -8.95
C GLY A 7 -13.61 -4.54 -8.80
N ALA A 8 -13.37 -4.12 -7.55
CA ALA A 8 -12.82 -2.79 -7.24
C ALA A 8 -11.43 -2.57 -7.82
N ALA A 9 -10.54 -3.56 -7.74
CA ALA A 9 -9.18 -3.44 -8.24
C ALA A 9 -9.13 -3.41 -9.78
N LYS A 10 -9.92 -4.25 -10.44
CA LYS A 10 -10.02 -4.21 -11.91
C LYS A 10 -10.53 -2.84 -12.39
N LYS A 11 -11.58 -2.33 -11.76
CA LYS A 11 -12.16 -1.02 -12.11
C LYS A 11 -11.19 0.14 -11.84
N THR A 12 -10.49 0.10 -10.71
CA THR A 12 -9.42 1.05 -10.40
C THR A 12 -8.35 1.05 -11.48
N HIS A 13 -7.92 -0.14 -11.91
CA HIS A 13 -6.98 -0.29 -12.99
C HIS A 13 -7.51 0.41 -14.24
N GLU A 14 -8.71 0.08 -14.71
CA GLU A 14 -9.34 0.70 -15.89
C GLU A 14 -9.40 2.23 -15.84
N LEU A 15 -9.73 2.81 -14.67
CA LEU A 15 -9.78 4.28 -14.49
C LEU A 15 -8.40 4.95 -14.66
N PHE A 16 -7.32 4.24 -14.35
CA PHE A 16 -5.94 4.73 -14.53
C PHE A 16 -5.29 4.30 -15.86
N ALA A 17 -6.07 3.79 -16.83
CA ALA A 17 -5.53 3.37 -18.13
C ALA A 17 -4.77 4.46 -18.90
N PHE A 18 -5.04 5.75 -18.62
CA PHE A 18 -4.31 6.87 -19.20
C PHE A 18 -2.81 6.92 -18.79
N ALA A 19 -2.41 6.15 -17.77
CA ALA A 19 -1.00 6.00 -17.38
C ALA A 19 -0.18 5.13 -18.37
N GLY A 20 -0.82 4.49 -19.35
CA GLY A 20 -0.16 3.61 -20.31
C GLY A 20 0.57 2.47 -19.62
N ASP A 21 1.78 2.13 -20.10
CA ASP A 21 2.58 1.02 -19.54
C ASP A 21 2.91 1.17 -18.05
N ARG A 22 2.79 2.38 -17.47
CA ARG A 22 3.02 2.61 -16.04
C ARG A 22 1.91 2.05 -15.17
N GLN A 23 0.75 1.78 -15.73
CA GLN A 23 -0.40 1.21 -15.03
C GLN A 23 -0.08 -0.16 -14.40
N LYS A 24 0.84 -0.94 -14.99
CA LYS A 24 1.36 -2.19 -14.42
C LYS A 24 1.94 -2.02 -13.01
N ASN A 25 2.39 -0.80 -12.67
CA ASN A 25 2.88 -0.48 -11.33
C ASN A 25 1.75 -0.26 -10.32
N LEU A 26 0.49 -0.50 -10.69
CA LEU A 26 -0.64 -0.64 -9.76
C LEU A 26 -0.90 -2.10 -9.40
N GLU A 27 -0.21 -3.04 -10.02
CA GLU A 27 -0.23 -4.44 -9.62
C GLU A 27 0.70 -4.64 -8.42
N HIS A 28 0.53 -5.76 -7.70
CA HIS A 28 1.40 -6.12 -6.59
C HIS A 28 2.86 -6.20 -7.05
N HIS A 29 3.78 -5.70 -6.22
CA HIS A 29 5.22 -5.75 -6.43
C HIS A 29 5.75 -4.91 -7.62
N ALA A 30 5.52 -3.59 -7.58
CA ALA A 30 6.21 -2.63 -8.45
C ALA A 30 7.73 -2.59 -8.16
N ARG A 31 8.45 -3.64 -8.56
CA ARG A 31 9.83 -3.92 -8.17
C ARG A 31 10.78 -2.77 -8.50
N ASP A 32 10.66 -2.21 -9.69
CA ASP A 32 11.47 -1.06 -10.12
C ASP A 32 11.28 0.15 -9.20
N VAL A 33 10.05 0.37 -8.72
CA VAL A 33 9.74 1.45 -7.77
C VAL A 33 10.29 1.13 -6.39
N ILE A 34 10.15 -0.12 -5.94
CA ILE A 34 10.72 -0.57 -4.66
C ILE A 34 12.24 -0.38 -4.65
N ASP A 35 12.93 -0.81 -5.70
CA ASP A 35 14.38 -0.66 -5.81
C ASP A 35 14.81 0.82 -5.87
N MET A 36 14.07 1.64 -6.62
CA MET A 36 14.30 3.09 -6.68
C MET A 36 14.14 3.76 -5.30
N VAL A 37 13.09 3.42 -4.55
CA VAL A 37 12.86 3.95 -3.20
C VAL A 37 13.93 3.45 -2.24
N ALA A 38 14.28 2.16 -2.29
CA ALA A 38 15.30 1.56 -1.43
C ALA A 38 16.66 2.24 -1.62
N ASP A 39 17.05 2.52 -2.87
CA ASP A 39 18.31 3.21 -3.16
C ASP A 39 18.28 4.67 -2.71
N ALA A 40 17.16 5.37 -2.85
CA ALA A 40 17.00 6.75 -2.42
C ALA A 40 17.14 6.91 -0.90
N ILE A 41 16.73 5.91 -0.12
CA ILE A 41 16.77 5.97 1.35
C ILE A 41 17.96 5.18 1.95
N ARG A 42 18.80 4.58 1.10
CA ARG A 42 19.90 3.68 1.51
C ARG A 42 20.90 4.31 2.45
N SER A 43 21.24 5.58 2.22
CA SER A 43 22.21 6.29 3.06
C SER A 43 21.73 6.48 4.49
N GLU A 44 20.41 6.48 4.72
CA GLU A 44 19.79 6.67 6.02
C GLU A 44 19.53 5.34 6.73
N PHE A 45 18.97 4.35 6.02
CA PHE A 45 18.48 3.13 6.66
C PHE A 45 19.30 1.86 6.39
N GLY A 46 20.37 1.96 5.57
CA GLY A 46 21.29 0.86 5.31
C GLY A 46 20.58 -0.41 4.84
N ASP A 47 20.82 -1.53 5.52
CA ASP A 47 20.28 -2.85 5.14
C ASP A 47 18.75 -2.93 5.23
N LYS A 48 18.09 -2.06 6.00
CA LYS A 48 16.62 -2.05 6.13
C LYS A 48 15.91 -1.36 4.99
N SER A 49 16.63 -0.66 4.12
CA SER A 49 16.06 0.22 3.10
C SER A 49 15.15 -0.51 2.12
N PHE A 50 15.50 -1.76 1.78
CA PHE A 50 14.67 -2.59 0.91
C PHE A 50 13.33 -2.96 1.57
N ASP A 51 13.37 -3.43 2.82
CA ASP A 51 12.17 -3.84 3.56
C ASP A 51 11.23 -2.66 3.80
N ILE A 52 11.80 -1.48 4.12
CA ILE A 52 11.03 -0.23 4.24
C ILE A 52 10.36 0.10 2.90
N ALA A 53 11.11 0.09 1.80
CA ALA A 53 10.59 0.40 0.46
C ALA A 53 9.50 -0.58 0.02
N PHE A 54 9.67 -1.87 0.31
CA PHE A 54 8.68 -2.91 0.07
C PHE A 54 7.37 -2.58 0.81
N HIS A 55 7.43 -2.36 2.13
CA HIS A 55 6.26 -2.04 2.92
C HIS A 55 5.59 -0.73 2.47
N LEU A 56 6.33 0.26 1.97
CA LEU A 56 5.75 1.49 1.43
C LEU A 56 5.07 1.32 0.06
N SER A 57 5.37 0.25 -0.68
CA SER A 57 4.94 0.10 -2.08
C SER A 57 3.95 -1.03 -2.33
N ASP A 58 3.88 -2.03 -1.46
CA ASP A 58 3.10 -3.28 -1.69
C ASP A 58 1.57 -3.08 -1.70
N TRP A 59 1.09 -1.94 -1.22
CA TRP A 59 -0.32 -1.54 -1.15
C TRP A 59 -0.66 -0.39 -2.14
N ASN A 60 0.19 -0.15 -3.13
CA ASN A 60 -0.02 0.78 -4.24
C ASN A 60 -1.41 0.64 -4.92
N SER A 61 -1.89 -0.59 -5.11
CA SER A 61 -3.20 -0.87 -5.71
C SER A 61 -4.34 -0.37 -4.83
N ASP A 62 -4.20 -0.53 -3.51
CA ASP A 62 -5.19 -0.08 -2.53
C ASP A 62 -5.17 1.46 -2.42
N ALA A 63 -3.98 2.08 -2.49
CA ALA A 63 -3.84 3.54 -2.57
C ALA A 63 -4.53 4.11 -3.81
N ALA A 64 -4.29 3.48 -4.97
CA ALA A 64 -4.91 3.88 -6.23
C ALA A 64 -6.44 3.77 -6.17
N PHE A 65 -6.98 2.72 -5.54
CA PHE A 65 -8.42 2.59 -5.34
C PHE A 65 -8.98 3.78 -4.54
N ILE A 66 -8.33 4.16 -3.44
CA ILE A 66 -8.76 5.31 -2.63
C ILE A 66 -8.75 6.60 -3.46
N VAL A 67 -7.70 6.84 -4.26
CA VAL A 67 -7.65 8.00 -5.17
C VAL A 67 -8.77 7.93 -6.21
N ALA A 68 -8.98 6.78 -6.85
CA ALA A 68 -10.02 6.60 -7.86
C ALA A 68 -11.42 6.84 -7.27
N LEU A 69 -11.68 6.38 -6.04
CA LEU A 69 -12.95 6.60 -5.36
C LEU A 69 -13.22 8.08 -5.07
N HIS A 70 -12.18 8.87 -4.76
CA HIS A 70 -12.33 10.32 -4.54
C HIS A 70 -12.55 11.08 -5.85
N LEU A 71 -12.00 10.60 -6.97
CA LEU A 71 -12.10 11.27 -8.27
C LEU A 71 -13.36 10.88 -9.06
N TRP A 72 -13.78 9.62 -8.95
CA TRP A 72 -14.88 9.03 -9.73
C TRP A 72 -15.78 8.13 -8.87
N PRO A 73 -16.38 8.65 -7.78
CA PRO A 73 -17.18 7.83 -6.87
C PRO A 73 -18.37 7.14 -7.55
N GLU A 74 -18.94 7.76 -8.58
CA GLU A 74 -20.08 7.25 -9.33
C GLU A 74 -19.77 6.02 -10.20
N GLN A 75 -18.50 5.70 -10.40
CA GLN A 75 -18.08 4.51 -11.16
C GLN A 75 -18.18 3.23 -10.33
N PHE A 76 -18.22 3.33 -9.00
CA PHE A 76 -18.16 2.19 -8.10
C PHE A 76 -19.54 1.82 -7.56
N THR A 77 -19.83 0.52 -7.49
CA THR A 77 -21.01 0.02 -6.77
C THR A 77 -20.73 -0.01 -5.25
N PRO A 78 -21.77 -0.06 -4.40
CA PRO A 78 -21.59 -0.20 -2.95
C PRO A 78 -20.71 -1.40 -2.56
N GLU A 79 -20.83 -2.52 -3.26
CA GLU A 79 -20.06 -3.74 -3.02
C GLU A 79 -18.58 -3.56 -3.36
N GLU A 80 -18.27 -2.88 -4.47
CA GLU A 80 -16.89 -2.57 -4.85
C GLU A 80 -16.26 -1.56 -3.88
N ILE A 81 -17.04 -0.59 -3.39
CA ILE A 81 -16.58 0.35 -2.36
C ILE A 81 -16.22 -0.42 -1.09
N LEU A 82 -17.10 -1.32 -0.64
CA LEU A 82 -16.87 -2.11 0.57
C LEU A 82 -15.61 -2.98 0.46
N ASP A 83 -15.46 -3.67 -0.68
CA ASP A 83 -14.30 -4.50 -0.97
C ASP A 83 -12.98 -3.71 -0.95
N GLY A 84 -12.93 -2.58 -1.67
CA GLY A 84 -11.73 -1.75 -1.71
C GLY A 84 -11.40 -1.10 -0.36
N VAL A 85 -12.41 -0.69 0.41
CA VAL A 85 -12.22 -0.17 1.78
C VAL A 85 -11.69 -1.26 2.72
N TYR A 86 -12.26 -2.47 2.69
CA TYR A 86 -11.79 -3.58 3.52
C TYR A 86 -10.35 -3.94 3.22
N ARG A 87 -10.00 -4.03 1.94
CA ARG A 87 -8.61 -4.27 1.53
C ARG A 87 -7.66 -3.19 2.03
N PHE A 88 -7.98 -1.92 1.80
CA PHE A 88 -7.12 -0.82 2.23
C PHE A 88 -6.92 -0.80 3.75
N VAL A 89 -8.00 -0.91 4.54
CA VAL A 89 -7.96 -0.85 6.00
C VAL A 89 -7.21 -2.04 6.62
N LEU A 90 -7.27 -3.23 5.99
CA LEU A 90 -6.56 -4.41 6.48
C LEU A 90 -5.09 -4.46 6.02
N HIS A 91 -4.77 -3.87 4.87
CA HIS A 91 -3.45 -4.00 4.24
C HIS A 91 -2.52 -2.82 4.55
N ALA A 92 -2.90 -1.61 4.14
CA ALA A 92 -2.03 -0.44 4.19
C ALA A 92 -1.60 -0.03 5.62
N PRO A 93 -2.47 -0.01 6.64
CA PRO A 93 -2.06 0.31 8.02
C PRO A 93 -0.97 -0.62 8.57
N ASN A 94 -1.06 -1.92 8.30
CA ASN A 94 -0.07 -2.89 8.78
C ASN A 94 1.29 -2.69 8.10
N HIS A 95 1.29 -2.47 6.79
CA HIS A 95 2.52 -2.21 6.04
C HIS A 95 3.15 -0.86 6.44
N THR A 96 2.37 0.20 6.59
CA THR A 96 2.88 1.51 7.03
C THR A 96 3.43 1.47 8.45
N ALA A 97 2.80 0.73 9.37
CA ALA A 97 3.32 0.51 10.72
C ALA A 97 4.66 -0.27 10.70
N ALA A 98 4.77 -1.32 9.87
CA ALA A 98 6.00 -2.08 9.71
C ALA A 98 7.15 -1.21 9.16
N ALA A 99 6.90 -0.41 8.12
CA ALA A 99 7.86 0.53 7.56
C ALA A 99 8.35 1.55 8.62
N ALA A 100 7.42 2.12 9.39
CA ALA A 100 7.73 3.06 10.46
C ALA A 100 8.60 2.43 11.56
N ALA A 101 8.26 1.22 12.00
CA ALA A 101 9.05 0.49 12.98
C ALA A 101 10.47 0.17 12.48
N LEU A 102 10.61 -0.25 11.22
CA LEU A 102 11.92 -0.52 10.60
C LEU A 102 12.78 0.74 10.51
N ALA A 103 12.16 1.87 10.16
CA ALA A 103 12.79 3.19 10.10
C ALA A 103 13.10 3.80 11.48
N GLY A 104 12.73 3.14 12.58
CA GLY A 104 13.00 3.60 13.95
C GLY A 104 12.02 4.68 14.44
N PHE A 105 10.89 4.87 13.76
CA PHE A 105 9.84 5.76 14.23
C PHE A 105 8.95 5.06 15.26
N SER A 106 8.55 5.80 16.30
CA SER A 106 7.54 5.36 17.24
C SER A 106 6.18 5.29 16.56
N VAL A 107 5.61 4.10 16.47
CA VAL A 107 4.22 3.94 16.03
C VAL A 107 3.33 3.99 17.27
N THR A 108 2.47 5.00 17.31
CA THR A 108 1.61 5.28 18.45
C THR A 108 0.15 5.00 18.13
N ASP A 109 -0.57 4.41 19.07
CA ASP A 109 -2.03 4.30 19.02
C ASP A 109 -2.68 5.65 19.37
N ALA A 110 -2.59 6.60 18.44
CA ALA A 110 -3.08 7.97 18.60
C ALA A 110 -4.60 8.02 18.88
N PHE A 111 -5.34 7.01 18.42
CA PHE A 111 -6.78 6.90 18.57
C PHE A 111 -7.23 6.02 19.74
N LYS A 112 -6.28 5.47 20.52
CA LYS A 112 -6.54 4.66 21.74
C LYS A 112 -7.43 3.46 21.49
N LEU A 113 -7.20 2.76 20.38
CA LEU A 113 -7.93 1.57 19.94
C LEU A 113 -7.42 0.27 20.58
N GLY A 114 -6.31 0.33 21.33
CA GLY A 114 -5.70 -0.82 21.99
C GLY A 114 -4.68 -1.57 21.14
N PHE A 115 -4.15 -0.94 20.09
CA PHE A 115 -3.12 -1.57 19.25
C PHE A 115 -1.79 -1.67 19.99
N THR A 116 -1.21 -2.86 20.02
CA THR A 116 0.16 -3.09 20.48
C THR A 116 1.01 -3.52 19.30
N ILE A 117 2.20 -2.92 19.17
CA ILE A 117 3.24 -3.47 18.30
C ILE A 117 4.04 -4.42 19.17
N PRO A 118 4.06 -5.73 18.84
CA PRO A 118 4.90 -6.65 19.59
C PRO A 118 6.35 -6.15 19.53
N PRO A 119 7.09 -6.18 20.65
CA PRO A 119 8.51 -5.87 20.63
C PRO A 119 9.18 -6.75 19.57
N LYS A 120 10.11 -6.19 18.81
CA LYS A 120 10.93 -6.96 17.89
C LYS A 120 11.74 -7.92 18.75
N ASP A 121 11.53 -9.23 18.61
CA ASP A 121 12.41 -10.22 19.22
C ASP A 121 13.81 -9.99 18.63
N ASP A 122 14.76 -9.65 19.51
CA ASP A 122 16.18 -9.42 19.19
C ASP A 122 16.88 -10.72 18.75
#